data_AF-A0A941VDE8-F1
#
_entry.id   AF-A0A941VDE8-F1
#
_cell.length_a   1.000
_cell.length_b   1.000
_cell.length_c   1.000
_cell.angle_alpha   90.00
_cell.angle_beta   90.00
_cell.angle_gamma   90.00
#
_symmetry.space_group_name_H-M   'P 1'
#
loop_
_entity.id
_entity.type
_entity.pdbx_description
1 polymer ?
#
loop_
_entity_poly.entity_id
_entity_poly.type
_entity_poly.pdbx_seq_one_letter_code
_entity_poly.pdbx_strand_id
1 'polypeptide(L)' 'MARKYFGTDGVRGLVGTSPITPDFVMRLGYAAGKTLVAREHLREGDHPAVLIGKDTRISGYMLEAALEAGFA' A
#
# COMPACT_ATOMS: atom_id res chain seq x y z
N MET A 1 15.90 -1.33 16.64
CA MET A 1 15.63 -1.67 15.22
C MET A 1 15.27 -0.38 14.49
N ALA A 2 16.09 0.09 13.54
CA ALA A 2 15.71 1.24 12.73
C ALA A 2 14.56 0.87 11.79
N ARG A 3 13.60 1.78 11.57
CA ARG A 3 12.50 1.55 10.61
C ARG A 3 13.11 1.41 9.21
N LYS A 4 12.85 0.29 8.53
CA LYS A 4 13.48 -0.02 7.22
C LYS A 4 12.82 0.69 6.04
N TYR A 5 11.49 0.78 6.04
CA TYR A 5 10.70 1.31 4.91
C TYR A 5 9.83 2.51 5.27
N PHE A 6 9.25 2.52 6.48
CA PHE A 6 8.31 3.55 6.92
C PHE A 6 9.01 4.65 7.73
N GLY A 7 9.10 5.85 7.15
CA GLY A 7 9.46 7.08 7.85
C GLY A 7 8.27 7.72 8.56
N THR A 8 8.37 9.02 8.86
CA THR A 8 7.25 9.81 9.40
C THR A 8 6.12 9.95 8.38
N ASP A 9 6.46 10.17 7.10
CA ASP A 9 5.49 10.38 6.01
C ASP A 9 5.28 9.12 5.16
N GLY A 10 5.44 7.93 5.73
CA GLY A 10 5.32 6.66 5.01
C GLY A 10 6.58 6.26 4.23
N VAL A 11 6.38 5.59 3.08
CA VAL A 11 7.45 5.06 2.23
C VAL A 11 7.78 6.10 1.14
N ARG A 12 9.04 6.56 1.09
CA ARG A 12 9.50 7.61 0.16
C ARG A 12 10.70 7.15 -0.65
N GLY A 13 10.83 7.66 -1.87
CA GLY A 13 11.96 7.38 -2.75
C GLY A 13 11.68 7.81 -4.19
N LEU A 14 12.65 7.53 -5.07
CA LEU A 14 12.50 7.75 -6.51
C LEU A 14 11.76 6.58 -7.15
N VAL A 15 10.75 6.87 -7.96
CA VAL A 15 9.98 5.84 -8.68
C VAL A 15 10.91 5.05 -9.60
N GLY A 16 10.77 3.72 -9.60
CA GLY A 16 11.65 2.79 -10.32
C GLY A 16 12.90 2.39 -9.53
N THR A 17 13.18 3.05 -8.39
CA THR A 17 14.25 2.67 -7.48
C THR A 17 13.65 2.09 -6.20
N SER A 18 14.24 1.02 -5.68
CA SER A 18 13.79 0.43 -4.41
C SER A 18 13.80 1.48 -3.28
N PRO A 19 12.71 1.59 -2.48
CA PRO A 19 11.53 0.71 -2.45
C PRO A 19 10.35 1.17 -3.33
N ILE A 20 10.42 2.26 -4.10
CA ILE A 20 9.31 2.77 -4.92
C ILE A 20 9.25 2.05 -6.28
N THR A 21 8.95 0.75 -6.25
CA THR A 21 8.75 -0.09 -7.44
C THR A 21 7.36 -0.74 -7.41
N PRO A 22 6.76 -1.08 -8.58
CA PRO A 22 5.44 -1.72 -8.62
C PRO A 22 5.36 -3.02 -7.82
N ASP A 23 6.37 -3.90 -7.93
CA ASP A 23 6.41 -5.17 -7.17
C ASP A 23 6.43 -4.91 -5.65
N PHE A 24 7.21 -3.93 -5.19
CA PHE A 24 7.23 -3.59 -3.77
C PHE A 24 5.88 -3.04 -3.31
N VAL A 25 5.26 -2.16 -4.10
CA VAL A 25 3.97 -1.53 -3.75
C VAL A 25 2.83 -2.54 -3.74
N MET A 26 2.83 -3.50 -4.66
CA MET A 26 1.88 -4.61 -4.65
C MET A 26 2.03 -5.47 -3.38
N ARG A 27 3.27 -5.84 -3.02
CA ARG A 27 3.54 -6.55 -1.76
C ARG A 27 3.16 -5.72 -0.53
N LEU A 28 3.32 -4.40 -0.61
CA LEU A 28 2.90 -3.48 0.44
C LEU A 28 1.38 -3.48 0.59
N GLY A 29 0.62 -3.43 -0.51
CA GLY A 29 -0.84 -3.54 -0.51
C GLY A 29 -1.31 -4.84 0.16
N TYR A 30 -0.70 -5.97 -0.21
CA TYR A 30 -1.00 -7.28 0.40
C TYR A 30 -0.73 -7.31 1.91
N ALA A 31 0.44 -6.83 2.32
CA ALA A 31 0.81 -6.77 3.73
C ALA A 31 -0.10 -5.83 4.52
N ALA A 32 -0.46 -4.68 3.93
CA ALA A 32 -1.38 -3.71 4.53
C ALA A 32 -2.78 -4.31 4.69
N GLY A 33 -3.35 -4.91 3.63
CA GLY A 33 -4.67 -5.55 3.67
C GLY A 33 -4.75 -6.61 4.76
N LYS A 34 -3.78 -7.53 4.81
CA LYS A 34 -3.70 -8.54 5.88
C LYS A 34 -3.61 -7.93 7.28
N THR A 35 -2.82 -6.88 7.43
CA THR A 35 -2.60 -6.24 8.74
C THR A 35 -3.84 -5.48 9.20
N LEU A 36 -4.52 -4.77 8.29
CA LEU A 36 -5.73 -4.01 8.60
C LEU A 36 -6.86 -4.96 8.97
N VAL A 37 -7.14 -5.98 8.15
CA VAL A 37 -8.17 -6.98 8.44
C VAL A 37 -7.92 -7.69 9.77
N ALA A 38 -6.68 -8.05 10.08
CA ALA A 38 -6.35 -8.73 11.35
C ALA A 38 -6.54 -7.86 12.61
N ARG A 39 -6.61 -6.53 12.46
CA ARG A 39 -6.82 -5.59 13.58
C ARG A 39 -8.27 -5.18 13.75
N GLU A 40 -9.10 -5.42 12.74
CA GLU A 40 -10.52 -5.09 12.75
C GLU A 40 -11.36 -6.23 13.33
N HIS A 41 -12.44 -5.90 14.03
CA HIS A 41 -13.42 -6.89 14.48
C HIS A 41 -14.51 -7.07 13.41
N LEU A 42 -14.10 -7.56 12.25
CA LEU A 42 -15.01 -7.80 11.13
C LEU A 42 -15.92 -8.99 11.46
N ARG A 43 -17.21 -8.82 11.19
CA ARG A 43 -18.18 -9.91 11.24
C ARG A 43 -18.11 -10.71 9.95
N GLU A 44 -18.62 -11.93 10.01
CA GLU A 44 -18.81 -12.74 8.82
C GLU A 44 -19.69 -12.00 7.80
N GLY A 45 -19.21 -11.87 6.56
CA GLY A 45 -19.87 -11.11 5.50
C GLY A 45 -19.54 -9.61 5.44
N ASP A 46 -18.72 -9.07 6.35
CA ASP A 46 -18.24 -7.69 6.20
C ASP A 46 -17.24 -7.58 5.04
N HIS A 47 -17.36 -6.50 4.25
CA HIS A 47 -16.48 -6.20 3.13
C HIS A 47 -15.57 -5.02 3.50
N PRO A 48 -14.34 -5.27 3.98
CA PRO A 48 -13.41 -4.20 4.31
C PRO A 48 -13.09 -3.38 3.06
N ALA A 49 -13.13 -2.06 3.19
CA ALA A 49 -12.88 -1.12 2.11
C ALA A 49 -11.65 -0.27 2.41
N VAL A 50 -10.94 0.12 1.36
CA VAL A 50 -9.79 1.03 1.42
C VAL A 50 -10.06 2.24 0.53
N LEU A 51 -9.65 3.43 0.99
CA LEU A 51 -9.66 4.64 0.18
C LEU A 51 -8.24 4.94 -0.29
N ILE A 52 -8.03 4.97 -1.60
CA ILE A 52 -6.74 5.31 -2.21
C ILE A 52 -6.79 6.77 -2.67
N GLY A 53 -5.97 7.62 -2.04
CA GLY A 53 -5.74 8.99 -2.48
C GLY A 53 -4.40 9.12 -3.19
N LYS A 54 -4.36 9.84 -4.31
CA LYS A 54 -3.12 10.14 -5.05
C LYS A 54 -2.98 11.63 -5.33
N ASP A 55 -1.75 12.08 -5.55
CA ASP A 55 -1.47 13.41 -6.07
C ASP A 55 -1.56 13.44 -7.61
N THR A 56 -1.15 14.56 -8.22
CA THR A 56 -1.18 14.76 -9.67
C THR A 56 0.03 14.18 -10.40
N ARG A 57 0.95 13.48 -9.72
CA ARG A 57 2.15 12.92 -10.37
C ARG A 57 1.76 11.80 -11.33
N ILE A 58 2.45 11.76 -12.48
CA ILE A 58 2.25 10.71 -13.49
C ILE A 58 2.50 9.31 -12.94
N SER A 59 3.44 9.15 -12.00
CA SER A 59 3.72 7.87 -11.34
C SER A 59 2.57 7.40 -10.44
N GLY A 60 1.66 8.30 -10.06
CA GLY A 60 0.53 7.99 -9.18
C GLY A 60 -0.34 6.86 -9.73
N TYR A 61 -0.64 6.85 -11.03
CA TYR A 61 -1.47 5.81 -11.67
C TYR A 61 -0.87 4.40 -11.53
N MET A 62 0.44 4.29 -11.69
CA MET A 62 1.15 3.02 -11.54
C MET A 62 1.16 2.54 -10.08
N LEU A 63 1.36 3.46 -9.13
CA LEU A 63 1.38 3.11 -7.71
C LEU A 63 -0.04 2.77 -7.20
N GLU A 64 -1.06 3.47 -7.69
CA GLU A 64 -2.47 3.19 -7.47
C GLU A 64 -2.83 1.78 -7.95
N ALA A 65 -2.58 1.47 -9.23
CA ALA A 65 -2.85 0.15 -9.79
C ALA A 65 -2.08 -0.97 -9.05
N ALA A 66 -0.83 -0.72 -8.65
CA ALA A 66 -0.07 -1.68 -7.87
C ALA A 66 -0.65 -1.91 -6.46
N LEU A 67 -1.15 -0.86 -5.80
CA LEU A 67 -1.84 -0.99 -4.51
C LEU A 67 -3.15 -1.77 -4.65
N GLU A 68 -3.97 -1.43 -5.65
CA GLU A 68 -5.22 -2.15 -5.94
C GLU A 68 -4.97 -3.64 -6.17
N ALA A 69 -3.97 -3.98 -6.99
CA ALA A 69 -3.56 -5.37 -7.22
C ALA A 69 -3.05 -6.06 -5.95
N GLY A 70 -2.45 -5.33 -5.03
CA GLY A 70 -2.02 -5.85 -3.73
C GLY A 70 -3.17 -6.10 -2.76
N PHE A 71 -4.27 -5.35 -2.88
CA PHE A 71 -5.46 -5.50 -2.03
C PHE A 71 -6.43 -6.58 -2.51
N ALA A 72 -6.39 -6.95 -3.80
CA ALA A 72 -7.17 -8.03 -4.39
C ALA A 72 -6.81 -9.41 -3.82
#